data_AF-A0A7S1GKK2-F1
#
_entry.id   AF-A0A7S1GKK2-F1
#
_cell.length_a   1.000
_cell.length_b   1.000
_cell.length_c   1.000
_cell.angle_alpha   90.00
_cell.angle_beta   90.00
_cell.angle_gamma   90.00
#
_symmetry.space_group_name_H-M   'P 1'
#
loop_
_entity.id
_entity.type
_entity.pdbx_description
1 polymer ?
#
loop_
_entity_poly.entity_id
_entity_poly.type
_entity_poly.pdbx_seq_one_letter_code
_entity_poly.pdbx_strand_id
1 'polypeptide(L)'
;REAVDALLAVYSSSIIDESSDEYVVMRAFALVLALLRCKTATSDKLLLWNKTEDAEKSFFQNRKLMESFSHWLQETCSVDMAHEIRAALRQNDTHKAIFAALTAGDLLKATSVASDAGYLQLSTMIIAGSDCAESLQQQIQIWRESGASKYFSEGLLRIYTLLSGDLRME
;
A
#
# COMPACT_ATOMS: atom_id res chain seq x y z
N ARG A 1 22.35 17.97 7.49
CA ARG A 1 23.25 16.79 7.61
C ARG A 1 23.57 16.59 9.09
N GLU A 2 24.12 17.60 9.77
CA GLU A 2 24.40 17.59 11.23
C GLU A 2 23.19 17.28 12.13
N ALA A 3 22.01 17.83 11.86
CA ALA A 3 20.80 17.54 12.66
C ALA A 3 20.35 16.06 12.58
N VAL A 4 20.70 15.35 11.50
CA VAL A 4 20.32 13.96 11.29
C VAL A 4 21.34 13.01 11.91
N ASP A 5 22.62 13.37 11.85
CA ASP A 5 23.69 12.62 12.52
C ASP A 5 23.57 12.72 14.06
N ALA A 6 23.10 13.87 14.57
CA ALA A 6 22.76 14.05 15.97
C ALA A 6 21.59 13.14 16.41
N LEU A 7 20.56 12.95 15.57
CA LEU A 7 19.42 12.08 15.85
C LEU A 7 19.79 10.58 15.79
N LEU A 8 20.70 10.19 14.88
CA LEU A 8 21.23 8.82 14.83
C LEU A 8 22.14 8.49 16.03
N ALA A 9 22.85 9.49 16.57
CA ALA A 9 23.64 9.34 17.80
C ALA A 9 22.75 9.22 19.06
N VAL A 10 21.57 9.86 19.06
CA VAL A 10 20.55 9.66 20.10
C VAL A 10 19.90 8.27 19.96
N TYR A 11 19.72 7.78 18.73
CA TYR A 11 19.20 6.44 18.43
C TYR A 11 20.13 5.30 18.91
N SER A 12 21.45 5.46 18.83
CA SER A 12 22.41 4.43 19.27
C SER A 12 22.70 4.43 20.77
N SER A 13 22.32 5.50 21.48
CA SER A 13 22.57 5.67 22.92
C SER A 13 21.33 5.42 23.80
N SER A 14 20.14 5.37 23.20
CA SER A 14 18.90 5.22 23.95
C SER A 14 18.41 3.77 23.93
N ILE A 15 18.52 3.11 25.08
CA ILE A 15 17.79 1.87 25.38
C ILE A 15 16.33 2.30 25.60
N ILE A 16 15.54 2.33 24.53
CA ILE A 16 14.12 2.73 24.58
C ILE A 16 13.28 1.47 24.69
N ASP A 17 12.46 1.41 25.72
CA ASP A 17 11.42 0.42 25.94
C ASP A 17 10.48 0.36 24.72
N GLU A 18 10.43 -0.79 24.05
CA GLU A 18 9.73 -1.01 22.77
C GLU A 18 8.20 -0.82 22.86
N SER A 19 7.67 -0.60 24.07
CA SER A 19 6.24 -0.52 24.37
C SER A 19 5.63 0.89 24.41
N SER A 20 6.45 1.94 24.28
CA SER A 20 5.95 3.33 24.35
C SER A 20 5.33 3.80 23.03
N ASP A 21 4.18 4.46 23.07
CA ASP A 21 3.58 5.16 21.92
C ASP A 21 4.58 6.12 21.24
N GLU A 22 5.53 6.65 22.02
CA GLU A 22 6.61 7.51 21.53
C GLU A 22 7.59 6.76 20.60
N TYR A 23 7.81 5.46 20.82
CA TYR A 23 8.62 4.59 19.97
C TYR A 23 7.93 4.34 18.61
N VAL A 24 6.62 4.14 18.62
CA VAL A 24 5.81 3.96 17.39
C VAL A 24 5.83 5.23 16.54
N VAL A 25 5.64 6.39 17.16
CA VAL A 25 5.70 7.70 16.48
C VAL A 25 7.11 7.98 15.94
N MET A 26 8.16 7.64 16.68
CA MET A 26 9.55 7.77 16.24
C MET A 26 9.85 6.87 15.03
N ARG A 27 9.37 5.60 15.01
CA ARG A 27 9.53 4.71 13.84
C ARG A 27 8.71 5.18 12.64
N ALA A 28 7.47 5.64 12.86
CA ALA A 28 6.64 6.26 11.83
C ALA A 28 7.37 7.42 11.15
N PHE A 29 7.94 8.30 11.97
CA PHE A 29 8.64 9.48 11.51
C PHE A 29 9.93 9.15 10.78
N ALA A 30 10.72 8.21 11.28
CA ALA A 30 11.93 7.71 10.62
C ALA A 30 11.61 7.09 9.24
N LEU A 31 10.49 6.36 9.14
CA LEU A 31 10.02 5.74 7.90
C LEU A 31 9.49 6.75 6.89
N VAL A 32 8.70 7.74 7.34
CA VAL A 32 8.24 8.85 6.49
C VAL A 32 9.42 9.65 5.95
N LEU A 33 10.44 9.91 6.78
CA LEU A 33 11.68 10.57 6.33
C LEU A 33 12.46 9.72 5.32
N ALA A 34 12.46 8.39 5.46
CA ALA A 34 13.10 7.50 4.50
C ALA A 34 12.32 7.43 3.16
N LEU A 35 10.99 7.46 3.20
CA LEU A 35 10.12 7.55 2.03
C LEU A 35 10.28 8.88 1.28
N LEU A 36 10.37 10.00 2.01
CA LEU A 36 10.66 11.31 1.43
C LEU A 36 12.02 11.30 0.72
N ARG A 37 13.02 10.62 1.28
CA ARG A 37 14.33 10.42 0.62
C ARG A 37 14.22 9.55 -0.63
N CYS A 38 13.44 8.47 -0.61
CA CYS A 38 13.19 7.67 -1.83
C CYS A 38 12.50 8.48 -2.93
N LYS A 39 11.50 9.31 -2.60
CA LYS A 39 10.79 10.17 -3.57
C LYS A 39 11.69 11.25 -4.16
N THR A 40 12.57 11.85 -3.34
CA THR A 40 13.59 12.80 -3.83
C THR A 40 14.64 12.13 -4.71
N ALA A 41 14.91 10.83 -4.50
CA ALA A 41 15.78 10.06 -5.38
C ALA A 41 15.08 9.69 -6.71
N THR A 42 13.75 9.55 -6.73
CA THR A 42 12.99 9.31 -7.97
C THR A 42 12.83 10.59 -8.81
N SER A 43 12.83 11.77 -8.18
CA SER A 43 12.62 13.03 -8.88
C SER A 43 13.90 13.67 -9.44
N ASP A 44 15.09 13.41 -8.86
CA ASP A 44 16.34 14.09 -9.26
C ASP A 44 17.46 13.16 -9.76
N LYS A 45 17.24 11.83 -9.84
CA LYS A 45 18.34 10.86 -10.05
C LYS A 45 18.06 9.74 -11.07
N LEU A 46 17.22 10.04 -12.06
CA LEU A 46 17.28 9.36 -13.35
C LEU A 46 18.53 9.77 -14.18
N LEU A 47 19.33 10.70 -13.66
CA LEU A 47 20.60 11.13 -14.22
C LEU A 47 21.73 10.68 -13.27
N LEU A 48 22.61 9.82 -13.78
CA LEU A 48 23.90 9.41 -13.22
C LEU A 48 23.87 8.42 -12.05
N TRP A 49 23.73 7.13 -12.35
CA TRP A 49 24.36 6.10 -11.53
C TRP A 49 25.19 5.16 -12.42
N ASN A 50 26.47 5.53 -12.50
CA ASN A 50 27.55 4.62 -12.83
C ASN A 50 27.64 3.52 -11.76
N LYS A 51 27.92 2.29 -12.22
CA LYS A 51 28.20 1.03 -11.50
C LYS A 51 26.98 0.25 -10.97
N THR A 52 26.76 -0.89 -11.60
CA THR A 52 25.65 -1.84 -11.44
C THR A 52 25.55 -2.47 -10.04
N GLU A 53 26.64 -2.64 -9.31
CA GLU A 53 26.61 -3.24 -7.96
C GLU A 53 26.00 -2.32 -6.88
N ASP A 54 26.22 -1.00 -6.98
CA ASP A 54 25.67 -0.03 -6.01
C ASP A 54 24.17 0.21 -6.25
N ALA A 55 23.73 0.13 -7.52
CA ALA A 55 22.33 0.25 -7.90
C ALA A 55 21.49 -0.95 -7.41
N GLU A 56 22.01 -2.17 -7.56
CA GLU A 56 21.34 -3.39 -7.06
C GLU A 56 21.25 -3.37 -5.54
N LYS A 57 22.35 -3.06 -4.84
CA LYS A 57 22.36 -2.95 -3.38
C LYS A 57 21.37 -1.91 -2.87
N SER A 58 21.30 -0.75 -3.53
CA SER A 58 20.32 0.30 -3.25
C SER A 58 18.88 -0.18 -3.49
N PHE A 59 18.63 -0.89 -4.59
CA PHE A 59 17.32 -1.46 -4.90
C PHE A 59 16.85 -2.45 -3.82
N PHE A 60 17.69 -3.40 -3.41
CA PHE A 60 17.35 -4.36 -2.36
C PHE A 60 17.12 -3.67 -1.00
N GLN A 61 17.91 -2.65 -0.67
CA GLN A 61 17.71 -1.87 0.54
C GLN A 61 16.39 -1.12 0.53
N ASN A 62 16.06 -0.45 -0.58
CA ASN A 62 14.79 0.27 -0.74
C ASN A 62 13.60 -0.69 -0.68
N ARG A 63 13.69 -1.87 -1.28
CA ARG A 63 12.64 -2.89 -1.21
C ARG A 63 12.41 -3.37 0.22
N LYS A 64 13.47 -3.74 0.93
CA LYS A 64 13.37 -4.15 2.35
C LYS A 64 12.79 -3.06 3.24
N LEU A 65 13.15 -1.80 2.97
CA LEU A 65 12.59 -0.65 3.67
C LEU A 65 11.10 -0.49 3.39
N MET A 66 10.67 -0.60 2.13
CA MET A 66 9.25 -0.56 1.76
C MET A 66 8.45 -1.70 2.40
N GLU A 67 9.01 -2.92 2.40
CA GLU A 67 8.37 -4.09 3.05
C GLU A 67 8.21 -3.85 4.56
N SER A 68 9.27 -3.36 5.23
CA SER A 68 9.23 -3.02 6.66
C SER A 68 8.25 -1.88 6.96
N PHE A 69 8.15 -0.89 6.07
CA PHE A 69 7.17 0.19 6.18
C PHE A 69 5.75 -0.33 6.08
N SER A 70 5.48 -1.11 5.03
CA SER A 70 4.18 -1.69 4.78
C SER A 70 3.75 -2.53 5.98
N HIS A 71 4.65 -3.36 6.51
CA HIS A 71 4.38 -4.17 7.69
C HIS A 71 4.05 -3.33 8.93
N TRP A 72 4.88 -2.31 9.22
CA TRP A 72 4.63 -1.41 10.35
C TRP A 72 3.30 -0.66 10.21
N LEU A 73 2.97 -0.20 9.00
CA LEU A 73 1.71 0.48 8.71
C LEU A 73 0.52 -0.48 8.88
N GLN A 74 0.65 -1.73 8.42
CA GLN A 74 -0.34 -2.77 8.58
C GLN A 74 -0.60 -3.08 10.07
N GLU A 75 0.45 -3.23 10.87
CA GLU A 75 0.34 -3.46 12.31
C GLU A 75 -0.37 -2.29 13.00
N THR A 76 0.05 -1.06 12.70
CA THR A 76 -0.50 0.16 13.29
C THR A 76 -1.99 0.32 12.97
N CYS A 77 -2.39 0.03 11.73
CA CYS A 77 -3.77 0.17 11.29
C CYS A 77 -4.61 -1.10 11.50
N SER A 78 -4.03 -2.20 11.99
CA SER A 78 -4.67 -3.53 12.01
C SER A 78 -6.00 -3.55 12.76
N VAL A 79 -6.08 -2.87 13.92
CA VAL A 79 -7.27 -2.83 14.77
C VAL A 79 -8.41 -2.08 14.10
N ASP A 80 -8.11 -0.88 13.56
CA ASP A 80 -9.08 -0.03 12.88
C ASP A 80 -9.57 -0.67 11.59
N MET A 81 -8.67 -1.26 10.81
CA MET A 81 -9.01 -1.96 9.57
C MET A 81 -9.86 -3.20 9.84
N ALA A 82 -9.55 -3.98 10.88
CA ALA A 82 -10.39 -5.11 11.28
C ALA A 82 -11.79 -4.66 11.73
N HIS A 83 -11.90 -3.49 12.37
CA HIS A 83 -13.18 -2.89 12.70
C HIS A 83 -13.97 -2.50 11.45
N GLU A 84 -13.35 -1.79 10.51
CA GLU A 84 -13.97 -1.36 9.24
C GLU A 84 -14.44 -2.54 8.39
N ILE A 85 -13.63 -3.59 8.25
CA ILE A 85 -14.01 -4.80 7.51
C ILE A 85 -15.25 -5.46 8.16
N ARG A 86 -15.27 -5.60 9.49
CA ARG A 86 -16.43 -6.16 10.20
C ARG A 86 -17.67 -5.28 10.08
N ALA A 87 -17.51 -3.96 10.15
CA ALA A 87 -18.61 -3.01 10.01
C ALA A 87 -19.22 -3.10 8.60
N ALA A 88 -18.40 -3.14 7.55
CA ALA A 88 -18.84 -3.31 6.17
C ALA A 88 -19.59 -4.64 5.96
N LEU A 89 -19.05 -5.75 6.49
CA LEU A 89 -19.73 -7.06 6.42
C LEU A 89 -21.08 -7.06 7.14
N ARG A 90 -21.21 -6.40 8.29
CA ARG A 90 -22.51 -6.26 8.99
C ARG A 90 -23.53 -5.44 8.20
N GLN A 91 -23.06 -4.50 7.39
CA GLN A 91 -23.90 -3.69 6.48
C GLN A 91 -24.19 -4.43 5.16
N ASN A 92 -23.69 -5.65 5.00
CA ASN A 92 -23.78 -6.43 3.76
C ASN A 92 -23.17 -5.70 2.54
N ASP A 93 -22.18 -4.83 2.78
CA ASP A 93 -21.42 -4.13 1.74
C ASP A 93 -20.09 -4.85 1.49
N THR A 94 -20.15 -5.87 0.64
CA THR A 94 -19.00 -6.70 0.32
C THR A 94 -17.89 -5.92 -0.39
N HIS A 95 -18.22 -5.00 -1.30
CA HIS A 95 -17.21 -4.22 -2.01
C HIS A 95 -16.43 -3.32 -1.04
N LYS A 96 -17.11 -2.70 -0.07
CA LYS A 96 -16.44 -1.93 0.98
C LYS A 96 -15.55 -2.80 1.86
N ALA A 97 -15.98 -4.02 2.19
CA ALA A 97 -15.16 -4.96 2.96
C ALA A 97 -13.90 -5.42 2.20
N ILE A 98 -14.03 -5.71 0.89
CA ILE A 98 -12.90 -6.04 0.01
C ILE A 98 -11.95 -4.85 -0.10
N PHE A 99 -12.48 -3.65 -0.36
CA PHE A 99 -11.69 -2.43 -0.46
C PHE A 99 -10.91 -2.17 0.83
N ALA A 100 -11.56 -2.26 2.01
CA ALA A 100 -10.91 -2.08 3.30
C ALA A 100 -9.78 -3.10 3.54
N ALA A 101 -9.98 -4.37 3.18
CA ALA A 101 -8.96 -5.40 3.27
C ALA A 101 -7.76 -5.13 2.32
N LEU A 102 -8.02 -4.67 1.09
CA LEU A 102 -6.97 -4.28 0.14
C LEU A 102 -6.17 -3.07 0.65
N THR A 103 -6.83 -2.06 1.22
CA THR A 103 -6.15 -0.89 1.79
C THR A 103 -5.36 -1.22 3.05
N ALA A 104 -5.78 -2.25 3.78
CA ALA A 104 -5.03 -2.83 4.90
C ALA A 104 -3.88 -3.73 4.43
N GLY A 105 -3.71 -3.93 3.12
CA GLY A 105 -2.72 -4.84 2.53
C GLY A 105 -2.91 -6.31 2.88
N ASP A 106 -4.10 -6.71 3.37
CA ASP A 106 -4.46 -8.10 3.66
C ASP A 106 -5.12 -8.72 2.42
N LEU A 107 -4.27 -9.12 1.46
CA LEU A 107 -4.71 -9.72 0.20
C LEU A 107 -5.49 -11.02 0.42
N LEU A 108 -5.05 -11.85 1.38
CA LEU A 108 -5.71 -13.12 1.68
C LEU A 108 -7.14 -12.89 2.18
N LYS A 109 -7.34 -11.90 3.05
CA LYS A 109 -8.67 -11.54 3.52
C LYS A 109 -9.53 -10.95 2.41
N ALA A 110 -8.98 -10.08 1.57
CA ALA A 110 -9.70 -9.51 0.42
C ALA A 110 -10.16 -10.61 -0.55
N THR A 111 -9.29 -11.55 -0.89
CA THR A 111 -9.57 -12.73 -1.71
C THR A 111 -10.63 -13.62 -1.08
N SER A 112 -10.54 -13.92 0.22
CA SER A 112 -11.54 -14.73 0.94
C SER A 112 -12.91 -14.06 0.89
N VAL A 113 -13.01 -12.77 1.24
CA VAL A 113 -14.28 -12.03 1.21
C VAL A 113 -14.87 -11.98 -0.20
N ALA A 114 -14.04 -11.78 -1.23
CA ALA A 114 -14.50 -11.80 -2.62
C ALA A 114 -15.01 -13.19 -3.03
N SER A 115 -14.30 -14.25 -2.63
CA SER A 115 -14.66 -15.64 -2.97
C SER A 115 -15.95 -16.07 -2.29
N ASP A 116 -16.08 -15.77 -0.99
CA ASP A 116 -17.25 -16.11 -0.17
C ASP A 116 -18.53 -15.42 -0.68
N ALA A 117 -18.38 -14.22 -1.25
CA ALA A 117 -19.48 -13.49 -1.89
C ALA A 117 -19.76 -13.89 -3.35
N GLY A 118 -19.02 -14.87 -3.89
CA GLY A 118 -19.20 -15.37 -5.27
C GLY A 118 -18.48 -14.55 -6.36
N TYR A 119 -17.67 -13.55 -6.00
CA TYR A 119 -16.88 -12.75 -6.94
C TYR A 119 -15.56 -13.44 -7.32
N LEU A 120 -15.65 -14.63 -7.93
CA LEU A 120 -14.47 -15.46 -8.25
C LEU A 120 -13.49 -14.77 -9.21
N GLN A 121 -13.99 -14.03 -10.20
CA GLN A 121 -13.13 -13.28 -11.12
C GLN A 121 -12.34 -12.19 -10.40
N LEU A 122 -12.99 -11.47 -9.48
CA LEU A 122 -12.35 -10.43 -8.68
C LEU A 122 -11.32 -11.03 -7.73
N SER A 123 -11.64 -12.16 -7.11
CA SER A 123 -10.71 -12.92 -6.26
C SER A 123 -9.42 -13.29 -7.00
N THR A 124 -9.53 -13.77 -8.24
CA THR A 124 -8.38 -14.05 -9.11
C THR A 124 -7.58 -12.79 -9.45
N MET A 125 -8.24 -11.67 -9.76
CA MET A 125 -7.56 -10.40 -10.04
C MET A 125 -6.79 -9.86 -8.83
N ILE A 126 -7.37 -9.99 -7.62
CA ILE A 126 -6.70 -9.60 -6.38
C ILE A 126 -5.39 -10.39 -6.18
N ILE A 127 -5.43 -11.70 -6.42
CA ILE A 127 -4.23 -12.56 -6.30
C ILE A 127 -3.20 -12.22 -7.37
N ALA A 128 -3.64 -11.98 -8.60
CA ALA A 128 -2.74 -11.63 -9.71
C ALA A 128 -2.01 -10.30 -9.46
N GLY A 129 -2.60 -9.39 -8.68
CA GLY A 129 -1.95 -8.16 -8.23
C GLY A 129 -1.46 -7.31 -9.41
N SER A 130 -0.18 -6.93 -9.40
CA SER A 130 0.42 -6.08 -10.43
C SER A 130 0.40 -6.68 -11.83
N ASP A 131 0.32 -8.01 -11.96
CA ASP A 131 0.39 -8.70 -13.26
C ASP A 131 -0.82 -8.39 -14.14
N CYS A 132 -1.95 -7.99 -13.53
CA CYS A 132 -3.17 -7.62 -14.25
C CYS A 132 -3.38 -6.10 -14.37
N ALA A 133 -2.48 -5.28 -13.81
CA ALA A 133 -2.69 -3.84 -13.69
C ALA A 133 -2.91 -3.15 -15.04
N GLU A 134 -2.09 -3.46 -16.05
CA GLU A 134 -2.22 -2.86 -17.40
C GLU A 134 -3.56 -3.22 -18.06
N SER A 135 -3.97 -4.50 -17.98
CA SER A 135 -5.25 -4.94 -18.51
C SER A 135 -6.43 -4.28 -17.80
N LEU A 136 -6.32 -4.05 -16.48
CA LEU A 136 -7.34 -3.33 -15.71
C LEU A 136 -7.42 -1.86 -16.09
N GLN A 137 -6.29 -1.19 -16.35
CA GLN A 137 -6.29 0.19 -16.85
C GLN A 137 -7.02 0.30 -18.19
N GLN A 138 -6.73 -0.61 -19.12
CA GLN A 138 -7.42 -0.68 -20.42
C GLN A 138 -8.93 -0.92 -20.23
N GLN A 139 -9.31 -1.84 -19.34
CA GLN A 139 -10.70 -2.14 -19.05
C GLN A 139 -11.46 -0.94 -18.47
N ILE A 140 -10.85 -0.19 -17.55
CA ILE A 140 -11.42 1.04 -16.97
C ILE A 140 -11.58 2.10 -18.06
N GLN A 141 -10.62 2.24 -18.96
CA GLN A 141 -10.70 3.20 -20.06
C GLN A 141 -11.86 2.86 -21.01
N ILE A 142 -12.02 1.60 -21.39
CA ILE A 142 -13.15 1.13 -22.20
C ILE A 142 -14.48 1.45 -21.51
N TRP A 143 -14.58 1.25 -20.19
CA TRP A 143 -15.80 1.59 -19.43
C TRP A 143 -16.10 3.08 -19.41
N ARG A 144 -15.08 3.93 -19.31
CA ARG A 144 -15.22 5.39 -19.38
C ARG A 144 -15.69 5.83 -20.76
N GLU A 145 -15.08 5.32 -21.83
CA GLU A 145 -15.40 5.70 -23.21
C GLU A 145 -16.79 5.22 -23.65
N SER A 146 -17.18 4.02 -23.25
CA SER A 146 -18.51 3.46 -23.54
C SER A 146 -19.63 4.00 -22.65
N GLY A 147 -19.29 4.73 -21.58
CA GLY A 147 -20.23 5.15 -20.54
C GLY A 147 -20.77 3.99 -19.71
N ALA A 148 -20.10 2.83 -19.72
CA ALA A 148 -20.49 1.66 -18.94
C ALA A 148 -20.26 1.85 -17.43
N SER A 149 -19.34 2.75 -17.02
CA SER A 149 -19.01 3.03 -15.62
C SER A 149 -20.24 3.26 -14.73
N LYS A 150 -21.29 3.92 -15.27
CA LYS A 150 -22.53 4.23 -14.53
C LYS A 150 -23.37 3.02 -14.12
N TYR A 151 -23.11 1.84 -14.70
CA TYR A 151 -23.83 0.60 -14.38
C TYR A 151 -23.12 -0.23 -13.30
N PHE A 152 -21.90 0.15 -12.92
CA PHE A 152 -21.15 -0.53 -11.87
C PHE A 152 -21.31 0.20 -10.54
N SER A 153 -21.31 -0.55 -9.44
CA SER A 153 -21.28 0.06 -8.10
C SER A 153 -19.97 0.82 -7.89
N GLU A 154 -20.03 1.95 -7.20
CA GLU A 154 -18.86 2.77 -6.87
C GLU A 154 -17.75 1.96 -6.18
N GLY A 155 -18.10 1.07 -5.24
CA GLY A 155 -17.15 0.21 -4.54
C GLY A 155 -16.36 -0.71 -5.50
N LEU A 156 -17.02 -1.26 -6.52
CA LEU A 156 -16.38 -2.09 -7.54
C LEU A 156 -15.40 -1.27 -8.37
N LEU A 157 -15.80 -0.08 -8.83
CA LEU A 157 -14.93 0.82 -9.60
C LEU A 157 -13.70 1.20 -8.78
N ARG A 158 -13.85 1.49 -7.49
CA ARG A 158 -12.74 1.80 -6.59
C ARG A 158 -11.76 0.64 -6.45
N ILE A 159 -12.25 -0.60 -6.36
CA ILE A 159 -11.38 -1.79 -6.31
C ILE A 159 -10.60 -1.94 -7.63
N TYR A 160 -11.27 -1.80 -8.78
CA TYR A 160 -10.61 -1.88 -10.08
C TYR A 160 -9.55 -0.78 -10.24
N THR A 161 -9.88 0.45 -9.87
CA THR A 161 -8.96 1.59 -9.87
C THR A 161 -7.73 1.30 -8.99
N LEU A 162 -7.94 0.81 -7.77
CA LEU A 162 -6.87 0.42 -6.85
C LEU A 162 -5.96 -0.68 -7.43
N LEU A 163 -6.55 -1.75 -7.97
CA LEU A 163 -5.80 -2.87 -8.57
C LEU A 163 -5.05 -2.48 -9.85
N SER A 164 -5.55 -1.47 -10.58
CA SER A 164 -4.89 -0.94 -11.77
C SER A 164 -3.69 -0.04 -11.44
N GLY A 165 -3.46 0.27 -10.15
CA GLY A 165 -2.39 1.14 -9.69
C GLY A 165 -2.66 2.64 -9.91
N ASP A 166 -3.86 3.01 -10.37
CA ASP A 166 -4.27 4.41 -10.47
C ASP A 166 -4.73 4.91 -9.09
N LEU A 167 -3.90 5.73 -8.45
CA LEU A 167 -4.20 6.30 -7.13
C LEU A 167 -5.13 7.52 -7.20
N ARG A 168 -5.56 7.93 -8.41
CA ARG A 168 -6.59 8.96 -8.59
C ARG A 168 -7.96 8.34 -8.31
N MET A 169 -8.26 8.19 -7.03
CA MET A 169 -9.62 7.90 -6.58
C MET A 169 -10.44 9.19 -6.66
N GLU A 170 -10.94 9.51 -7.85
CA GLU A 170 -11.98 10.55 -8.07
C GLU A 170 -13.39 9.97 -7.89
#